data_AF-A0A6G1RQ63-F1
#
_entry.id   AF-A0A6G1RQ63-F1
#
_cell.length_a   1.000
_cell.length_b   1.000
_cell.length_c   1.000
_cell.angle_alpha   90.00
_cell.angle_beta   90.00
_cell.angle_gamma   90.00
#
_symmetry.space_group_name_H-M   'P 1'
#
loop_
_entity.id
_entity.type
_entity.pdbx_description
1 polymer ?
#
loop_
_entity_poly.entity_id
_entity_poly.type
_entity_poly.pdbx_seq_one_letter_code
_entity_poly.pdbx_strand_id
1 'polypeptide(L)'
;DGEWHHLLIELKSAKDGKDIKYLAVMSLDYGMYQSTVQIGNQLPGLKMKSIVVGGVSGDQVSVQQGFYGCMQGVRMGETSTNTATLNMKQATKINVKEGCEVDNPCDSNPCPQHSYCSDDWDSYSCICDPGYFGRDCVDVCNLNPCEHVSTCVHKPS
;
A
#
# COMPACT_ATOMS: atom_id res chain seq x y z
N ASP A 1 0.69 -5.18 -1.25
CA ASP A 1 1.30 -6.51 -1.43
C ASP A 1 2.83 -6.44 -1.55
N GLY A 2 3.44 -5.26 -1.38
CA GLY A 2 4.89 -5.09 -1.58
C GLY A 2 5.27 -4.88 -3.04
N GLU A 3 4.31 -4.89 -3.97
CA GLU A 3 4.56 -4.76 -5.41
C GLU A 3 4.26 -3.35 -5.92
N TRP A 4 4.81 -3.07 -7.10
CA TRP A 4 4.58 -1.80 -7.79
C TRP A 4 3.22 -1.78 -8.48
N HIS A 5 2.37 -0.84 -8.06
CA HIS A 5 1.08 -0.60 -8.69
C HIS A 5 1.06 0.70 -9.49
N HIS A 6 0.32 0.70 -10.60
CA HIS A 6 0.11 1.91 -11.40
C HIS A 6 -1.19 2.60 -10.99
N LEU A 7 -1.08 3.81 -10.43
CA LEU A 7 -2.21 4.66 -10.08
C LEU A 7 -2.37 5.82 -11.06
N LEU A 8 -3.55 5.95 -11.66
CA LEU A 8 -3.93 7.09 -12.50
C LEU A 8 -5.20 7.73 -11.98
N ILE A 9 -5.20 9.05 -11.82
CA ILE A 9 -6.38 9.83 -11.45
C ILE A 9 -6.66 10.83 -12.58
N GLU A 10 -7.82 10.71 -13.20
CA GLU A 10 -8.27 11.59 -14.27
C GLU A 10 -9.48 12.41 -13.83
N LEU A 11 -9.47 13.72 -14.12
CA LEU A 11 -10.63 14.57 -13.97
C LEU A 11 -11.41 14.60 -15.30
N LYS A 12 -12.61 14.04 -15.31
CA LYS A 12 -13.50 14.00 -16.47
C LYS A 12 -14.71 14.88 -16.25
N SER A 13 -15.23 15.45 -17.33
CA SER A 13 -16.52 16.15 -17.29
C SER A 13 -17.62 15.24 -17.84
N ALA A 14 -18.77 15.27 -17.18
CA ALA A 14 -19.97 14.55 -17.59
C ALA A 14 -21.13 15.55 -17.63
N LYS A 15 -21.96 15.47 -18.67
CA LYS A 15 -23.18 16.27 -18.76
C LYS A 15 -24.26 15.63 -17.90
N ASP A 16 -24.88 16.43 -17.04
CA ASP A 16 -26.05 16.06 -16.27
C ASP A 16 -27.18 17.05 -16.58
N GLY A 17 -28.00 16.71 -17.58
CA GLY A 17 -28.98 17.63 -18.15
C GLY A 17 -28.32 18.85 -18.80
N LYS A 18 -28.56 20.04 -18.24
CA LYS A 18 -27.97 21.32 -18.70
C LYS A 18 -26.65 21.66 -17.98
N ASP A 19 -26.35 20.99 -16.89
CA ASP A 19 -25.19 21.28 -16.05
C ASP A 19 -24.01 20.36 -16.41
N ILE A 20 -22.80 20.83 -16.13
CA ILE A 20 -21.57 20.04 -16.24
C ILE A 20 -21.14 19.62 -14.84
N LYS A 21 -21.03 18.31 -14.63
CA LYS A 21 -20.46 17.72 -13.42
C LYS A 21 -19.05 17.20 -13.73
N TYR A 22 -18.19 17.26 -12.73
CA TYR A 22 -16.84 16.75 -12.80
C TYR A 22 -16.72 15.50 -11.94
N LEU A 23 -16.06 14.50 -12.51
CA LEU A 23 -15.81 13.20 -11.93
C LEU A 23 -14.31 13.00 -11.81
N ALA A 24 -13.85 12.51 -10.66
CA ALA A 24 -12.52 11.93 -10.54
C ALA A 24 -12.64 10.44 -10.83
N VAL A 25 -11.94 9.97 -11.85
CA VAL A 25 -11.80 8.56 -12.17
C VAL A 25 -10.43 8.10 -11.72
N MET A 26 -10.41 7.22 -10.73
CA MET A 26 -9.22 6.53 -10.26
C MET A 26 -9.12 5.18 -10.97
N SER A 27 -7.97 4.90 -11.56
CA SER A 27 -7.63 3.61 -12.17
C SER A 27 -6.39 3.05 -11.48
N LEU A 28 -6.49 1.81 -11.00
CA LEU A 28 -5.40 1.04 -10.41
C LEU A 28 -5.02 -0.10 -11.36
N ASP A 29 -3.73 -0.41 -11.42
CA ASP A 29 -3.14 -1.47 -12.23
C ASP A 29 -3.58 -1.40 -13.68
N TYR A 30 -3.29 -0.25 -14.30
CA TYR A 30 -3.61 0.01 -15.71
C TYR A 30 -5.10 -0.17 -16.05
N GLY A 31 -5.97 0.06 -15.07
CA GLY A 31 -7.42 0.00 -15.23
C GLY A 31 -8.05 -1.35 -14.91
N MET A 32 -7.30 -2.31 -14.34
CA MET A 32 -7.91 -3.54 -13.79
C MET A 32 -8.95 -3.22 -12.71
N TYR A 33 -8.69 -2.20 -11.90
CA TYR A 33 -9.65 -1.69 -10.93
C TYR A 33 -9.91 -0.21 -11.20
N GLN A 34 -11.18 0.17 -11.12
CA GLN A 34 -11.58 1.56 -11.33
C GLN A 34 -12.62 1.98 -10.29
N SER A 35 -12.47 3.21 -9.81
CA SER A 35 -13.44 3.87 -8.94
C SER A 35 -13.68 5.29 -9.43
N THR A 36 -14.92 5.75 -9.31
CA THR A 36 -15.30 7.09 -9.76
C THR A 36 -16.03 7.83 -8.65
N VAL A 37 -15.65 9.08 -8.42
CA VAL A 37 -16.26 9.96 -7.43
C VAL A 37 -16.68 11.28 -8.08
N GLN A 38 -17.88 11.76 -7.75
CA GLN A 38 -18.36 13.06 -8.21
C GLN A 38 -17.79 14.19 -7.34
N ILE A 39 -17.15 15.17 -7.98
CA ILE A 39 -16.49 16.31 -7.29
C ILE A 39 -17.37 17.58 -7.32
N GLY A 40 -18.41 17.61 -8.17
CA GLY A 40 -19.33 18.74 -8.29
C GLY A 40 -19.15 19.49 -9.61
N ASN A 41 -19.46 20.78 -9.64
CA ASN A 41 -19.52 21.60 -10.87
C ASN A 41 -18.61 22.84 -10.87
N GLN A 42 -17.87 23.10 -9.79
CA GLN A 42 -17.12 24.35 -9.58
C GLN A 42 -15.62 24.27 -9.92
N LEU A 43 -15.22 23.45 -10.89
CA LEU A 43 -13.82 23.38 -11.33
C LEU A 43 -13.38 24.44 -12.37
N PRO A 44 -14.25 24.95 -13.28
CA PRO A 44 -13.83 25.91 -14.30
C PRO A 44 -13.20 27.17 -13.73
N GLY A 45 -12.05 27.59 -14.29
CA GLY A 45 -11.34 28.81 -13.90
C GLY A 45 -10.48 28.68 -12.64
N LEU A 46 -10.56 27.56 -11.92
CA LEU A 46 -9.67 27.29 -10.80
C LEU A 46 -8.26 26.95 -11.31
N LYS A 47 -7.25 27.37 -10.53
CA LYS A 47 -5.85 27.04 -10.75
C LYS A 47 -5.33 26.24 -9.58
N MET A 48 -4.51 25.25 -9.88
CA MET A 48 -3.81 24.50 -8.85
C MET A 48 -2.78 25.39 -8.17
N LYS A 49 -2.80 25.40 -6.83
CA LYS A 49 -1.81 26.13 -6.02
C LYS A 49 -0.64 25.25 -5.60
N SER A 50 -0.92 24.04 -5.13
CA SER A 50 0.07 23.07 -4.68
C SER A 50 -0.48 21.65 -4.79
N ILE A 51 0.43 20.68 -4.94
CA ILE A 51 0.13 19.25 -4.86
C ILE A 51 0.83 18.72 -3.63
N VAL A 52 0.13 17.92 -2.85
CA VAL A 52 0.74 17.17 -1.75
C VAL A 52 0.50 15.70 -2.02
N VAL A 53 1.56 14.92 -1.84
CA VAL A 53 1.55 13.48 -2.06
C VAL A 53 2.09 12.83 -0.79
N GLY A 54 1.40 11.80 -0.31
CA GLY A 54 1.82 11.03 0.86
C GLY A 54 1.23 11.46 2.21
N GLY A 55 0.40 12.50 2.26
CA GLY A 55 -0.34 12.90 3.47
C GLY A 55 -0.12 14.36 3.86
N VAL A 56 -1.14 14.96 4.47
CA VAL A 56 -1.16 16.35 4.94
C VAL A 56 -1.53 16.34 6.43
N SER A 57 -0.76 17.02 7.27
CA SER A 57 -1.28 17.62 8.51
C SER A 57 -1.57 19.10 8.28
N GLY A 58 -2.53 19.65 9.01
CA GLY A 58 -2.99 21.04 8.85
C GLY A 58 -1.91 22.10 9.10
N ASP A 59 -0.78 21.73 9.69
CA ASP A 59 0.37 22.59 9.95
C ASP A 59 1.46 22.54 8.86
N GLN A 60 1.31 21.70 7.82
CA GLN A 60 2.29 21.46 6.75
C GLN A 60 3.68 20.97 7.24
N VAL A 61 3.80 20.59 8.50
CA VAL A 61 5.08 20.22 9.15
C VAL A 61 4.99 18.80 9.74
N SER A 62 3.81 18.35 10.14
CA SER A 62 3.58 16.99 10.62
C SER A 62 2.81 16.15 9.61
N VAL A 63 2.84 14.83 9.75
CA VAL A 63 1.99 13.89 9.02
C VAL A 63 1.46 12.90 10.05
N GLN A 64 0.19 13.00 10.42
CA GLN A 64 -0.39 12.15 11.47
C GLN A 64 -0.76 10.76 10.94
N GLN A 65 -1.27 10.67 9.70
CA GLN A 65 -1.59 9.43 9.00
C GLN A 65 -1.25 9.61 7.52
N GLY A 66 0.02 9.39 7.20
CA GLY A 66 0.54 9.49 5.84
C GLY A 66 0.57 8.15 5.14
N PHE A 67 0.77 8.20 3.83
CA PHE A 67 1.18 7.03 3.07
C PHE A 67 2.58 6.62 3.50
N TYR A 68 2.74 5.33 3.82
CA TYR A 68 4.02 4.70 4.06
C TYR A 68 4.30 3.71 2.91
N GLY A 69 5.44 3.89 2.24
CA GLY A 69 5.83 3.07 1.09
C GLY A 69 6.59 3.89 0.04
N CYS A 70 6.75 3.31 -1.14
CA CYS A 70 7.48 3.92 -2.22
C CYS A 70 6.57 4.54 -3.28
N MET A 71 7.07 5.60 -3.92
CA MET A 71 6.43 6.19 -5.08
C MET A 71 7.49 6.51 -6.13
N GLN A 72 7.15 6.21 -7.38
CA GLN A 72 8.01 6.50 -8.52
C GLN A 72 7.17 7.04 -9.67
N GLY A 73 7.78 7.91 -10.49
CA GLY A 73 7.15 8.37 -11.73
C GLY A 73 5.97 9.32 -11.52
N VAL A 74 5.96 10.08 -10.43
CA VAL A 74 4.90 11.07 -10.16
C VAL A 74 4.90 12.14 -11.25
N ARG A 75 3.80 12.20 -11.99
CA ARG A 75 3.60 13.10 -13.12
C ARG A 75 2.22 13.74 -13.02
N MET A 76 2.09 14.94 -13.57
CA MET A 76 0.82 15.62 -13.68
C MET A 76 0.70 16.27 -15.05
N GLY A 77 -0.47 16.17 -15.65
CA GLY A 77 -0.73 16.69 -16.98
C GLY A 77 -2.14 17.17 -17.17
N GLU A 78 -2.37 17.75 -18.35
CA GLU A 78 -3.72 18.04 -18.84
C GLU A 78 -4.41 16.76 -19.33
N THR A 79 -3.64 15.85 -19.94
CA THR A 79 -4.10 14.53 -20.40
C THR A 79 -3.13 13.44 -19.97
N SER A 80 -3.53 12.17 -20.07
CA SER A 80 -2.67 11.01 -19.81
C SER A 80 -1.41 10.96 -20.69
N THR A 81 -1.42 11.65 -21.84
CA THR A 81 -0.30 11.72 -22.77
C THR A 81 0.45 13.06 -22.73
N ASN A 82 -0.17 14.13 -22.21
CA ASN A 82 0.43 15.45 -22.05
C ASN A 82 0.73 15.72 -20.57
N THR A 83 1.73 15.00 -20.05
CA THR A 83 2.15 15.10 -18.65
C THR A 83 3.50 15.78 -18.50
N ALA A 84 3.62 16.63 -17.48
CA ALA A 84 4.89 17.13 -16.98
C ALA A 84 5.36 16.29 -15.78
N THR A 85 6.65 15.97 -15.77
CA THR A 85 7.30 15.39 -14.59
C THR A 85 7.42 16.46 -13.52
N LEU A 86 7.01 16.13 -12.29
CA LEU A 86 7.16 17.05 -11.17
C LEU A 86 8.64 17.12 -10.76
N ASN A 87 9.15 18.33 -10.54
CA ASN A 87 10.53 18.50 -10.10
C ASN A 87 10.66 18.19 -8.61
N MET A 88 10.96 16.93 -8.30
CA MET A 88 11.13 16.46 -6.93
C MET A 88 12.34 17.08 -6.22
N LYS A 89 13.27 17.75 -6.92
CA LYS A 89 14.36 18.50 -6.28
C LYS A 89 13.89 19.81 -5.66
N GLN A 90 12.78 20.36 -6.13
CA GLN A 90 12.19 21.61 -5.62
C GLN A 90 11.01 21.35 -4.67
N ALA A 91 10.60 20.09 -4.50
CA ALA A 91 9.54 19.72 -3.59
C ALA A 91 10.02 19.75 -2.13
N THR A 92 9.14 20.19 -1.23
CA THR A 92 9.33 20.00 0.22
C THR A 92 9.19 18.52 0.54
N LYS A 93 10.22 17.94 1.15
CA LYS A 93 10.29 16.52 1.52
C LYS A 93 10.27 16.38 3.02
N ILE A 94 9.33 15.60 3.55
CA ILE A 94 9.20 15.29 4.98
C ILE A 94 9.22 13.76 5.10
N ASN A 95 10.20 13.20 5.81
CA ASN A 95 10.38 11.75 5.96
C ASN A 95 10.51 10.99 4.61
N VAL A 96 11.22 11.58 3.64
CA VAL A 96 11.46 10.97 2.32
C VAL A 96 12.95 10.69 2.14
N LYS A 97 13.30 9.44 1.83
CA LYS A 97 14.63 9.01 1.39
C LYS A 97 14.62 8.80 -0.14
N GLU A 98 15.75 8.97 -0.79
CA GLU A 98 15.92 8.58 -2.19
C GLU A 98 16.15 7.06 -2.29
N GLY A 99 15.57 6.44 -3.32
CA GLY A 99 15.54 4.99 -3.48
C GLY A 99 14.29 4.36 -2.87
N CYS A 100 14.16 3.06 -3.10
CA CYS A 100 13.09 2.22 -2.57
C CYS A 100 13.72 0.91 -2.09
N GLU A 101 14.57 1.05 -1.09
CA GLU A 101 15.21 -0.08 -0.41
C GLU A 101 14.55 -0.17 0.95
N VAL A 102 13.76 -1.23 1.13
CA VAL A 102 13.25 -1.63 2.44
C VAL A 102 14.07 -2.84 2.85
N ASP A 103 14.69 -2.76 4.02
CA ASP A 103 15.52 -3.85 4.54
C ASP A 103 14.63 -5.08 4.71
N ASN A 104 15.09 -6.24 4.25
CA ASN A 104 14.33 -7.47 4.44
C ASN A 104 14.31 -7.79 5.95
N PRO A 105 13.15 -7.73 6.61
CA PRO A 105 13.07 -7.97 8.05
C PRO A 105 13.50 -9.40 8.44
N CYS A 106 13.43 -10.35 7.51
CA CYS A 106 13.86 -11.72 7.70
C CYS A 106 15.38 -11.92 7.77
N ASP A 107 16.19 -10.96 7.32
CA ASP A 107 17.66 -11.07 7.37
C ASP A 107 18.19 -11.20 8.81
N SER A 108 17.43 -10.65 9.76
CA SER A 108 17.74 -10.74 11.20
C SER A 108 17.37 -12.10 11.83
N ASN A 109 16.77 -13.02 11.06
CA ASN A 109 16.17 -14.27 11.54
C ASN A 109 15.25 -14.06 12.75
N PRO A 110 14.18 -13.24 12.63
CA PRO A 110 13.34 -12.87 13.77
C PRO A 110 12.39 -13.98 14.22
N CYS A 111 12.24 -15.03 13.42
CA CYS A 111 11.23 -16.07 13.64
C CYS A 111 11.71 -17.19 14.59
N PRO A 112 10.77 -17.79 15.37
CA PRO A 112 11.10 -18.88 16.28
C PRO A 112 11.49 -20.15 15.53
N GLN A 113 12.01 -21.15 16.25
CA GLN A 113 12.26 -22.46 15.68
C GLN A 113 10.97 -23.09 15.12
N HIS A 114 11.11 -23.99 14.14
CA HIS A 114 9.99 -24.64 13.45
C HIS A 114 9.10 -23.66 12.67
N SER A 115 9.71 -22.65 12.09
CA SER A 115 9.04 -21.67 11.24
C SER A 115 9.97 -21.12 10.18
N TYR A 116 9.38 -20.56 9.12
CA TYR A 116 10.09 -19.77 8.13
C TYR A 116 9.55 -18.34 8.11
N CYS A 117 10.46 -17.40 7.84
CA CYS A 117 10.12 -15.98 7.75
C CYS A 117 9.62 -15.65 6.35
N SER A 118 8.56 -14.84 6.29
CA SER A 118 8.02 -14.23 5.08
C SER A 118 8.19 -12.72 5.19
N ASP A 119 8.81 -12.11 4.17
CA ASP A 119 8.93 -10.66 4.04
C ASP A 119 7.60 -10.08 3.53
N ASP A 120 6.97 -9.25 4.35
CA ASP A 120 5.71 -8.56 4.05
C ASP A 120 5.96 -7.06 3.78
N TRP A 121 7.15 -6.72 3.26
CA TRP A 121 7.61 -5.38 2.89
C TRP A 121 7.88 -4.44 4.07
N ASP A 122 6.87 -4.02 4.82
CA ASP A 122 7.02 -3.17 6.02
C ASP A 122 6.98 -3.98 7.33
N SER A 123 6.85 -5.30 7.20
CA SER A 123 6.78 -6.22 8.32
C SER A 123 7.26 -7.60 7.91
N TYR A 124 7.29 -8.51 8.87
CA TYR A 124 7.50 -9.93 8.61
C TYR A 124 6.37 -10.74 9.23
N SER A 125 6.11 -11.88 8.61
CA SER A 125 5.27 -12.93 9.18
C SER A 125 6.10 -14.19 9.39
N CYS A 126 5.93 -14.84 10.54
CA CYS A 126 6.51 -16.16 10.78
C CYS A 126 5.46 -17.23 10.50
N ILE A 127 5.76 -18.11 9.55
CA ILE A 127 4.86 -19.19 9.16
C ILE A 127 5.41 -20.47 9.76
N CYS A 128 4.65 -21.06 10.69
CA CYS A 128 5.06 -22.30 11.35
C CYS A 128 5.08 -23.48 10.37
N ASP A 129 6.03 -24.39 10.59
CA ASP A 129 6.07 -25.66 9.88
C ASP A 129 4.81 -26.49 10.17
N PRO A 130 4.41 -27.42 9.26
CA PRO A 130 3.29 -28.31 9.51
C PRO A 130 3.43 -29.06 10.84
N GLY A 131 2.39 -29.01 11.67
CA GLY A 131 2.38 -29.61 13.02
C GLY A 131 2.77 -28.64 14.14
N TYR A 132 3.10 -27.39 13.83
CA TYR A 132 3.40 -26.33 14.80
C TYR A 132 2.38 -25.19 14.67
N PHE A 133 2.07 -24.49 15.77
CA PHE A 133 1.07 -23.43 15.76
C PHE A 133 1.32 -22.34 16.82
N GLY A 134 0.64 -21.21 16.66
CA GLY A 134 0.75 -20.07 17.58
C GLY A 134 1.95 -19.16 17.29
N ARG A 135 2.12 -18.12 18.12
CA ARG A 135 3.18 -17.11 17.93
C ARG A 135 4.59 -17.69 18.03
N ASP A 136 4.78 -18.65 18.93
CA ASP A 136 6.08 -19.26 19.21
C ASP A 136 6.29 -20.58 18.45
N CYS A 137 5.38 -20.91 17.51
CA CYS A 137 5.38 -22.17 16.74
C CYS A 137 5.61 -23.39 17.63
N VAL A 138 4.72 -23.57 18.62
CA VAL A 138 4.80 -24.70 19.54
C VAL A 138 4.27 -25.97 18.88
N ASP A 139 4.87 -27.11 19.21
CA ASP A 139 4.43 -28.42 18.73
C ASP A 139 2.98 -28.67 19.16
N VAL A 140 2.11 -28.96 18.19
CA VAL A 140 0.70 -29.23 18.44
C VAL A 140 0.50 -30.43 19.38
N CYS A 141 1.39 -31.42 19.35
CA CYS A 141 1.31 -32.58 20.22
C CYS A 141 1.52 -32.25 21.70
N ASN A 142 2.16 -31.12 22.03
CA ASN A 142 2.25 -30.65 23.43
C ASN A 142 0.90 -30.20 23.99
N LEU A 143 -0.05 -29.81 23.14
CA LEU A 143 -1.42 -29.51 23.56
C LEU A 143 -2.30 -30.76 23.70
N ASN A 144 -1.83 -31.90 23.19
CA ASN A 144 -2.59 -33.13 23.03
C ASN A 144 -4.02 -32.90 22.49
N PRO A 145 -4.18 -32.42 21.25
CA PRO A 145 -5.48 -32.12 20.65
C PRO A 145 -6.32 -33.38 20.37
N CYS A 146 -5.73 -34.57 20.51
CA CYS A 146 -6.40 -35.82 20.18
C CYS A 146 -7.39 -36.23 21.28
N GLU A 147 -8.61 -36.57 20.88
CA GLU A 147 -9.64 -37.01 21.83
C GLU A 147 -9.41 -38.44 22.32
N HIS A 148 -10.18 -38.81 23.36
CA HIS A 148 -10.27 -40.17 23.89
C HIS A 148 -8.92 -40.78 24.36
N VAL A 149 -8.04 -39.96 24.95
CA VAL A 149 -6.74 -40.40 25.50
C VAL A 149 -5.78 -40.94 24.42
N SER A 150 -5.95 -40.47 23.19
CA SER A 150 -5.02 -40.81 22.11
C SER A 150 -3.69 -40.06 22.30
N THR A 151 -2.59 -40.66 21.82
CA THR A 151 -1.27 -40.01 21.82
C THR A 151 -1.04 -39.32 20.47
N CYS A 152 -0.83 -38.01 20.50
CA CYS A 152 -0.41 -37.26 19.32
C CYS A 152 1.02 -37.65 18.90
N VAL A 153 1.22 -37.93 17.62
CA VAL A 153 2.53 -38.19 17.02
C VAL A 153 2.61 -37.49 15.66
N HIS A 154 3.79 -36.97 15.33
CA HIS A 154 4.05 -36.44 13.99
C HIS A 154 4.00 -37.56 12.95
N LYS A 155 3.53 -37.22 11.74
CA LYS A 155 3.58 -38.14 10.61
C LYS A 155 5.07 -38.39 10.27
N PRO A 156 5.49 -39.64 10.07
CA PRO A 156 6.86 -39.92 9.64
C PRO A 156 7.12 -39.27 8.27
N SER A 157 8.31 -38.66 8.16
CA SER A 157 8.86 -38.02 6.96
C SER A 157 9.26 -39.05 5.90
#